data_AF-A0A135L292-F1
#
_entry.id   AF-A0A135L292-F1
#
_cell.length_a   1.000
_cell.length_b   1.000
_cell.length_c   1.000
_cell.angle_alpha   90.00
_cell.angle_beta   90.00
_cell.angle_gamma   90.00
#
_symmetry.space_group_name_H-M   'P 1'
#
loop_
_entity.id
_entity.type
_entity.pdbx_description
1 polymer ?
#
loop_
_entity_poly.entity_id
_entity_poly.type
_entity_poly.pdbx_seq_one_letter_code
_entity_poly.pdbx_strand_id
1 'polypeptide(L)'
;MKSGKAKEVHLLKEQLGSEITLYDENDQEHVFQLLLELIVDNTHYAFFQSPDDEKGDIEVLKVVKDENGKLELEYIEDDDEWEEAAELFDELTFHED
;
A
#
# COMPACT_ATOMS: atom_id res chain seq x y z
N MET A 1 -19.65 -0.26 -14.28
CA MET A 1 -18.53 0.12 -13.41
C MET A 1 -17.35 0.39 -14.30
N LYS A 2 -16.79 1.60 -14.28
CA LYS A 2 -15.53 1.84 -15.00
C LYS A 2 -14.48 1.14 -14.15
N SER A 3 -14.08 -0.06 -14.53
CA SER A 3 -12.86 -0.66 -14.02
C SER A 3 -11.72 0.28 -14.41
N GLY A 4 -11.40 1.24 -13.54
CA GLY A 4 -10.07 1.83 -13.51
C GLY A 4 -9.11 0.66 -13.52
N LYS A 5 -8.18 0.63 -14.47
CA LYS A 5 -7.33 -0.55 -14.68
C LYS A 5 -6.29 -0.61 -13.57
N ALA A 6 -6.70 -1.07 -12.38
CA ALA A 6 -5.78 -1.48 -11.35
C ALA A 6 -4.93 -2.62 -11.91
N LYS A 7 -3.61 -2.47 -11.82
CA LYS A 7 -2.66 -3.49 -12.23
C LYS A 7 -1.80 -3.88 -11.04
N GLU A 8 -1.87 -5.15 -10.67
CA GLU A 8 -0.95 -5.73 -9.70
C GLU A 8 0.50 -5.65 -10.20
N VAL A 9 1.38 -5.23 -9.29
CA VAL A 9 2.82 -5.12 -9.48
C VAL A 9 3.55 -5.63 -8.24
N HIS A 10 4.87 -5.77 -8.34
CA HIS A 10 5.72 -6.23 -7.23
C HIS A 10 7.01 -5.41 -7.10
N LEU A 11 6.98 -4.14 -7.52
CA LEU A 11 8.20 -3.34 -7.69
C LEU A 11 8.81 -2.92 -6.35
N LEU A 12 7.97 -2.60 -5.36
CA LEU A 12 8.40 -2.33 -4.00
C LEU A 12 8.94 -3.60 -3.37
N LYS A 13 8.23 -4.73 -3.54
CA LYS A 13 8.68 -6.03 -3.04
C LYS A 13 10.04 -6.45 -3.57
N GLU A 14 10.30 -6.23 -4.86
CA GLU A 14 11.58 -6.55 -5.49
C GLU A 14 12.74 -5.68 -4.96
N GLN A 15 12.46 -4.48 -4.43
CA GLN A 15 13.48 -3.54 -3.94
C GLN A 15 13.65 -3.52 -2.43
N LEU A 16 12.56 -3.56 -1.66
CA LEU A 16 12.54 -3.47 -0.20
C LEU A 16 12.28 -4.82 0.47
N GLY A 17 11.65 -5.76 -0.22
CA GLY A 17 11.24 -7.06 0.33
C GLY A 17 9.74 -7.13 0.65
N SER A 18 9.32 -8.25 1.26
CA SER A 18 7.91 -8.47 1.62
C SER A 18 7.51 -7.84 2.96
N GLU A 19 8.48 -7.31 3.70
CA GLU A 19 8.32 -6.71 5.02
C GLU A 19 9.08 -5.39 5.03
N ILE A 20 8.47 -4.36 5.59
CA ILE A 20 9.06 -3.04 5.74
C ILE A 20 8.97 -2.60 7.20
N THR A 21 9.85 -1.67 7.58
CA THR A 21 9.79 -1.01 8.87
C THR A 21 9.44 0.46 8.63
N LEU A 22 8.34 0.90 9.22
CA LEU A 22 7.91 2.28 9.20
C LEU A 22 8.12 2.88 10.58
N TYR A 23 8.38 4.19 10.60
CA TYR A 23 8.54 4.95 11.82
C TYR A 23 7.34 5.88 11.97
N ASP A 24 6.68 5.78 13.10
CA ASP A 24 5.60 6.70 13.47
C ASP A 24 6.14 8.10 13.83
N GLU A 25 5.24 9.08 14.02
CA GLU A 25 5.56 10.43 14.51
C GLU A 25 6.34 10.45 15.85
N ASN A 26 6.31 9.36 16.63
CA ASN A 26 7.08 9.20 17.86
C ASN A 26 8.45 8.50 17.67
N ASP A 27 8.94 8.34 16.43
CA ASP A 27 10.13 7.54 16.09
C ASP A 27 9.99 6.05 16.51
N GLN A 28 8.76 5.57 16.68
CA GLN A 28 8.49 4.18 17.03
C GLN A 28 8.51 3.29 15.78
N GLU A 29 9.30 2.23 15.83
CA GLU A 29 9.41 1.24 14.76
C GLU A 29 8.20 0.30 14.74
N HIS A 30 7.50 0.28 13.62
CA HIS A 30 6.41 -0.64 13.33
C HIS A 30 6.77 -1.47 12.09
N VAL A 31 6.72 -2.80 12.25
CA VAL A 31 6.94 -3.72 11.14
C VAL A 31 5.61 -3.94 10.44
N PHE A 32 5.63 -3.85 9.11
CA PHE A 32 4.47 -4.09 8.29
C PHE A 32 4.79 -5.12 7.22
N GLN A 33 3.84 -6.03 7.00
CA GLN A 33 3.92 -6.99 5.91
C GLN A 33 3.20 -6.42 4.69
N LEU A 34 3.90 -6.42 3.55
CA LEU A 34 3.34 -6.03 2.28
C LEU A 34 2.37 -7.12 1.79
N LEU A 35 1.09 -6.78 1.71
CA LEU A 35 0.05 -7.67 1.23
C LEU A 35 -0.06 -7.62 -0.30
N LEU A 36 -0.14 -6.40 -0.85
CA LEU A 36 -0.43 -6.17 -2.25
C LEU A 36 0.18 -4.84 -2.72
N GLU A 37 0.48 -4.75 -4.01
CA GLU A 37 0.84 -3.48 -4.65
C GLU A 37 0.06 -3.32 -5.95
N LEU A 38 -0.51 -2.14 -6.18
CA LEU A 38 -1.38 -1.86 -7.31
C LEU A 38 -0.99 -0.54 -7.97
N ILE A 39 -1.02 -0.52 -9.30
CA ILE A 39 -0.98 0.72 -10.06
C ILE A 39 -2.39 1.05 -10.53
N VAL A 40 -2.94 2.17 -10.04
CA VAL A 40 -4.26 2.71 -10.40
C VAL A 40 -4.04 4.10 -10.99
N ASP A 41 -4.55 4.35 -12.19
CA ASP A 41 -4.42 5.64 -12.89
C ASP A 41 -3.02 6.27 -12.83
N ASN A 42 -2.00 5.43 -13.05
CA ASN A 42 -0.56 5.78 -13.02
C ASN A 42 0.04 6.07 -11.63
N THR A 43 -0.75 5.95 -10.56
CA THR A 43 -0.29 6.01 -9.17
C THR A 43 -0.02 4.60 -8.65
N HIS A 44 1.08 4.43 -7.92
CA HIS A 44 1.45 3.16 -7.31
C HIS A 44 1.08 3.17 -5.83
N TYR A 45 0.27 2.21 -5.40
CA TYR A 45 -0.19 2.02 -4.03
C TYR A 45 0.33 0.70 -3.49
N ALA A 46 0.68 0.70 -2.22
CA ALA A 46 1.09 -0.48 -1.48
C ALA A 46 0.23 -0.64 -0.23
N PHE A 47 -0.22 -1.87 -0.01
CA PHE A 47 -1.15 -2.25 1.05
C PHE A 47 -0.41 -3.08 2.09
N PHE A 48 -0.52 -2.68 3.34
CA PHE A 48 0.27 -3.21 4.44
C PHE A 48 -0.62 -3.69 5.58
N GLN A 49 -0.17 -4.75 6.26
CA GLN A 49 -0.80 -5.24 7.48
C GLN A 49 0.24 -5.34 8.59
N SER A 50 -0.14 -4.94 9.80
CA SER A 50 0.65 -5.20 10.99
C SER A 50 0.65 -6.71 11.29
N PRO A 51 1.81 -7.37 11.42
CA PRO A 51 1.86 -8.80 11.77
C PRO A 51 1.35 -9.08 13.18
N ASP A 52 1.36 -8.08 14.08
CA ASP A 52 0.78 -8.16 15.42
C ASP A 52 -0.76 -8.07 15.42
N ASP A 53 -1.38 -7.61 14.32
CA ASP A 53 -2.83 -7.42 14.23
C ASP A 53 -3.35 -7.85 12.86
N GLU A 54 -3.40 -9.17 12.61
CA GLU A 54 -3.87 -9.77 11.34
C GLU A 54 -5.35 -9.50 11.02
N LYS A 55 -6.10 -8.92 11.96
CA LYS A 55 -7.51 -8.51 11.79
C LYS A 55 -7.70 -6.99 11.87
N GLY A 56 -6.61 -6.26 11.98
CA GLY A 56 -6.62 -4.80 12.04
C GLY A 56 -6.86 -4.17 10.69
N ASP A 57 -6.99 -2.85 10.71
CA ASP A 57 -7.08 -2.06 9.48
C ASP A 57 -5.80 -2.21 8.64
N ILE A 58 -5.99 -2.22 7.32
CA ILE A 58 -4.88 -2.16 6.38
C ILE A 58 -4.33 -0.74 6.32
N GLU A 59 -3.02 -0.62 6.19
CA GLU A 59 -2.35 0.65 5.95
C GLU A 59 -2.08 0.80 4.45
N VAL A 60 -2.51 1.92 3.87
CA VAL A 60 -2.36 2.18 2.43
C VAL A 60 -1.40 3.34 2.23
N LEU A 61 -0.29 3.06 1.57
CA LEU A 61 0.74 4.06 1.29
C LEU A 61 0.99 4.19 -0.20
N LYS A 62 1.34 5.41 -0.60
CA LYS A 62 1.74 5.73 -1.96
C LYS A 62 3.20 5.42 -2.15
N VAL A 63 3.51 4.69 -3.22
CA VAL A 63 4.88 4.38 -3.59
C VAL A 63 5.37 5.42 -4.59
N VAL A 64 6.26 6.28 -4.12
CA VAL A 64 6.90 7.33 -4.93
C VAL A 64 8.34 6.96 -5.26
N LYS A 65 8.92 7.62 -6.27
CA LYS A 65 10.34 7.47 -6.61
C LYS A 65 11.07 8.74 -6.24
N ASP A 66 12.16 8.59 -5.50
CA ASP A 66 13.07 9.70 -5.19
C ASP A 66 13.90 10.12 -6.41
N GLU A 67 14.69 11.18 -6.25
CA GLU A 67 15.60 11.71 -7.29
C GLU A 67 16.66 10.69 -7.76
N ASN A 68 17.01 9.72 -6.92
CA ASN A 68 17.93 8.62 -7.24
C ASN A 68 17.23 7.40 -7.85
N GLY A 69 15.90 7.44 -7.99
CA GLY A 69 15.08 6.35 -8.55
C GLY A 69 14.80 5.22 -7.56
N LYS A 70 15.08 5.40 -6.28
CA LYS A 70 14.70 4.49 -5.20
C LYS A 70 13.21 4.66 -4.90
N LEU A 71 12.53 3.56 -4.59
CA LEU A 71 11.15 3.63 -4.13
C LEU A 71 11.11 4.06 -2.66
N GLU A 72 10.22 5.01 -2.38
CA GLU A 72 9.88 5.49 -1.05
C GLU A 72 8.38 5.41 -0.84
N LEU A 73 7.97 5.46 0.43
CA LEU A 73 6.58 5.37 0.85
C LEU A 73 6.15 6.72 1.39
N GLU A 74 4.97 7.15 0.99
CA GLU A 74 4.37 8.42 1.38
C GLU A 74 2.94 8.15 1.89
N TYR A 75 2.57 8.81 2.99
CA TYR A 75 1.22 8.77 3.52
C TYR A 75 0.26 9.49 2.56
N ILE A 76 -0.93 8.93 2.40
CA ILE A 76 -1.98 9.57 1.61
C ILE A 76 -2.65 10.61 2.51
N GLU A 77 -2.45 11.90 2.21
CA GLU A 77 -3.06 13.00 2.97
C GLU A 77 -4.52 13.27 2.59
N ASP A 78 -4.96 12.77 1.43
CA ASP A 78 -6.31 12.94 0.91
C ASP A 78 -7.15 11.71 1.30
N ASP A 79 -8.10 11.92 2.23
CA ASP A 79 -8.96 10.85 2.74
C ASP A 79 -9.78 10.18 1.62
N ASP A 80 -10.23 10.93 0.61
CA ASP A 80 -11.00 10.37 -0.51
C ASP A 80 -10.11 9.41 -1.33
N GLU A 81 -8.84 9.78 -1.58
CA GLU A 81 -7.88 8.91 -2.28
C GLU A 81 -7.59 7.63 -1.48
N TRP A 82 -7.46 7.75 -0.15
CA TRP A 82 -7.22 6.61 0.72
C TRP A 82 -8.41 5.64 0.73
N GLU A 83 -9.64 6.18 0.86
CA GLU A 83 -10.87 5.38 0.84
C GLU A 83 -11.01 4.61 -0.48
N GLU A 84 -10.82 5.27 -1.64
CA GLU A 84 -10.88 4.61 -2.94
C GLU A 84 -9.86 3.48 -3.08
N ALA A 85 -8.63 3.68 -2.58
CA ALA A 85 -7.59 2.66 -2.63
C ALA A 85 -7.90 1.47 -1.71
N ALA A 86 -8.39 1.72 -0.50
CA ALA A 86 -8.78 0.70 0.47
C ALA A 86 -9.98 -0.13 -0.04
N GLU A 87 -11.02 0.52 -0.60
CA GLU A 87 -12.15 -0.18 -1.23
C GLU A 87 -11.69 -1.09 -2.37
N LEU A 88 -10.76 -0.62 -3.20
CA LEU A 88 -10.23 -1.40 -4.31
C LEU A 88 -9.43 -2.63 -3.84
N PHE A 89 -8.71 -2.52 -2.72
CA PHE A 89 -8.09 -3.68 -2.09
C PHE A 89 -9.11 -4.69 -1.60
N ASP A 90 -10.18 -4.22 -0.95
CA ASP A 90 -11.25 -5.10 -0.46
C ASP A 90 -11.91 -5.85 -1.62
N GLU A 91 -12.25 -5.17 -2.73
CA GLU A 91 -12.81 -5.82 -3.92
C GLU A 91 -11.88 -6.90 -4.53
N LEU A 92 -10.57 -6.71 -4.46
CA LEU A 92 -9.58 -7.63 -5.04
C LEU A 92 -9.25 -8.82 -4.12
N THR A 93 -9.31 -8.62 -2.80
CA THR A 93 -8.93 -9.63 -1.79
C THR A 93 -10.12 -10.36 -1.21
N PHE A 94 -11.25 -9.68 -1.08
CA PHE A 94 -12.54 -10.19 -0.64
C PHE A 94 -13.53 -10.17 -1.80
N HIS A 95 -13.27 -10.99 -2.83
CA HIS A 95 -14.33 -11.38 -3.75
C HIS A 95 -15.36 -12.22 -2.97
N GLU A 96 -16.43 -11.60 -2.47
CA GLU A 96 -17.59 -12.32 -1.97
C GLU A 96 -18.21 -13.14 -3.14
N ASP A 97 -18.33 -14.46 -2.93
CA ASP A 97 -19.02 -15.43 -3.81
C ASP A 97 -20.52 -15.12 -3.96
#